data_AF-A0A8G1RX08-F1
#
_entry.id   AF-A0A8G1RX08-F1
#
_cell.length_a   1.000
_cell.length_b   1.000
_cell.length_c   1.000
_cell.angle_alpha   90.00
_cell.angle_beta   90.00
_cell.angle_gamma   90.00
#
_symmetry.space_group_name_H-M   'P 1'
#
loop_
_entity.id
_entity.type
_entity.pdbx_description
1 polymer ?
#
loop_
_entity_poly.entity_id
_entity_poly.type
_entity_poly.pdbx_seq_one_letter_code
_entity_poly.pdbx_strand_id
1 'polypeptide(L)'
;MAAMKGYRVDAVVHFAARSHVDQSFSNPLAFTTTNVVGTQVLLKAAKSIGSIHRFVYVSTDEVYGENDPERCFAFSGNQPRNPTNPYAASKAAAEMIVRAYEKSHTTNFRGTKGLRQPHLGHSKESVIAVYSEQNC
;
A
#
# COMPACT_ATOMS: atom_id res chain seq x y z
N MET A 1 -5.58 -15.29 -17.03
CA MET A 1 -4.54 -16.02 -16.27
C MET A 1 -3.85 -15.03 -15.34
N ALA A 2 -3.76 -15.27 -14.04
CA ALA A 2 -3.00 -14.39 -13.14
C ALA A 2 -1.50 -14.55 -13.44
N ALA A 3 -0.75 -13.46 -13.62
CA ALA A 3 0.67 -13.47 -13.98
C ALA A 3 1.56 -14.28 -13.01
N MET A 4 1.11 -14.44 -11.77
CA MET A 4 1.81 -15.16 -10.71
C MET A 4 1.54 -16.68 -10.72
N LYS A 5 0.63 -17.19 -11.57
CA LYS A 5 0.28 -18.62 -11.62
C LYS A 5 1.44 -19.44 -12.19
N GLY A 6 1.87 -20.47 -11.45
CA GLY A 6 2.99 -21.34 -11.84
C GLY A 6 4.33 -20.99 -11.20
N TYR A 7 4.41 -19.85 -10.51
CA TYR A 7 5.58 -19.46 -9.71
C TYR A 7 5.33 -19.73 -8.23
N ARG A 8 6.38 -20.09 -7.48
CA ARG A 8 6.36 -20.07 -6.02
C ARG A 8 6.67 -18.64 -5.57
N VAL A 9 5.61 -17.89 -5.24
CA VAL A 9 5.71 -16.50 -4.79
C VAL A 9 5.39 -16.46 -3.30
N ASP A 10 6.37 -16.02 -2.50
CA ASP A 10 6.23 -15.86 -1.05
C ASP A 10 5.79 -14.43 -0.66
N ALA A 11 6.15 -13.44 -1.48
CA ALA A 11 5.89 -12.03 -1.22
C ALA A 11 5.59 -11.24 -2.51
N VAL A 12 4.77 -10.19 -2.38
CA VAL A 12 4.51 -9.20 -3.43
C VAL A 12 4.93 -7.83 -2.93
N VAL A 13 5.68 -7.09 -3.75
CA VAL A 13 5.98 -5.67 -3.52
C VAL A 13 5.36 -4.86 -4.65
N HIS A 14 4.32 -4.09 -4.33
CA HIS A 14 3.48 -3.41 -5.30
C HIS A 14 3.88 -1.93 -5.43
N PHE A 15 4.79 -1.66 -6.37
CA PHE A 15 5.19 -0.30 -6.76
C PHE A 15 4.30 0.32 -7.83
N ALA A 16 3.62 -0.52 -8.64
CA ALA A 16 2.91 -0.07 -9.84
C ALA A 16 1.76 0.88 -9.50
N ALA A 17 1.95 2.15 -9.81
CA ALA A 17 0.98 3.23 -9.68
C ALA A 17 1.31 4.33 -10.69
N ARG A 18 0.31 5.11 -11.11
CA ARG A 18 0.57 6.41 -11.71
C ARG A 18 1.01 7.36 -10.60
N SER A 19 2.16 8.02 -10.78
CA SER A 19 2.85 8.84 -9.78
C SER A 19 2.88 10.35 -10.08
N HIS A 20 2.63 10.76 -11.32
CA HIS A 20 2.74 12.17 -11.72
C HIS A 20 1.55 12.99 -11.21
N VAL A 21 1.75 13.74 -10.12
CA VAL A 21 0.72 14.55 -9.45
C VAL A 21 -0.03 15.45 -10.44
N ASP A 22 0.68 16.17 -11.31
CA ASP A 22 0.09 17.10 -12.28
C ASP A 22 -0.93 16.44 -13.22
N GLN A 23 -0.60 15.23 -13.69
CA GLN A 23 -1.49 14.49 -14.59
C GLN A 23 -2.77 14.06 -13.88
N SER A 24 -2.75 13.93 -12.56
CA SER A 24 -3.91 13.49 -11.78
C SER A 24 -5.04 14.51 -11.78
N PHE A 25 -4.75 15.80 -11.96
CA PHE A 25 -5.78 16.83 -12.11
C PHE A 25 -6.51 16.72 -13.46
N SER A 26 -5.75 16.44 -14.53
CA SER A 26 -6.31 16.33 -15.88
C SER A 26 -7.05 15.01 -16.14
N ASN A 27 -6.64 13.92 -15.50
CA ASN A 27 -7.23 12.59 -15.69
C ASN A 27 -7.28 11.79 -14.37
N PRO A 28 -8.08 12.22 -13.39
CA PRO A 28 -8.15 11.58 -12.06
C PRO A 28 -8.69 10.15 -12.14
N LEU A 29 -9.57 9.87 -13.09
CA LEU A 29 -10.13 8.53 -13.27
C LEU A 29 -9.06 7.49 -13.61
N ALA A 30 -8.08 7.84 -14.46
CA ALA A 30 -7.01 6.90 -14.78
C ALA A 30 -6.11 6.58 -13.58
N PHE A 31 -5.97 7.51 -12.62
CA PHE A 31 -5.28 7.26 -11.35
C PHE A 31 -6.10 6.32 -10.47
N THR A 32 -7.41 6.53 -10.35
CA THR A 32 -8.29 5.59 -9.64
C THR A 32 -8.25 4.20 -10.26
N THR A 33 -8.38 4.08 -11.58
CA THR A 33 -8.31 2.77 -12.26
C THR A 33 -6.96 2.08 -12.02
N THR A 34 -5.85 2.80 -12.13
CA THR A 34 -4.54 2.18 -11.97
C THR A 34 -4.24 1.88 -10.50
N ASN A 35 -4.33 2.88 -9.64
CA ASN A 35 -3.83 2.81 -8.27
C ASN A 35 -4.81 2.07 -7.37
N VAL A 36 -6.11 2.25 -7.54
CA VAL A 36 -7.14 1.66 -6.67
C VAL A 36 -7.60 0.31 -7.23
N VAL A 37 -8.11 0.29 -8.47
CA VAL A 37 -8.64 -0.95 -9.07
C VAL A 37 -7.51 -1.93 -9.34
N GLY A 38 -6.35 -1.48 -9.84
CA GLY A 38 -5.17 -2.32 -10.01
C GLY A 38 -4.72 -3.00 -8.71
N THR A 39 -4.68 -2.25 -7.60
CA THR A 39 -4.38 -2.80 -6.26
C THR A 39 -5.39 -3.87 -5.86
N GLN A 40 -6.69 -3.65 -6.05
CA GLN A 40 -7.73 -4.65 -5.75
C GLN A 40 -7.57 -5.92 -6.57
N VAL A 41 -7.29 -5.79 -7.87
CA VAL A 41 -7.05 -6.93 -8.76
C VAL A 41 -5.85 -7.74 -8.29
N LEU A 42 -4.75 -7.07 -7.93
CA LEU A 42 -3.54 -7.73 -7.44
C LEU A 42 -3.77 -8.43 -6.10
N LEU A 43 -4.46 -7.79 -5.15
CA LEU A 43 -4.84 -8.40 -3.87
C LEU A 43 -5.73 -9.64 -4.06
N LYS A 44 -6.72 -9.56 -4.95
CA LYS A 44 -7.57 -10.70 -5.30
C LYS A 44 -6.77 -11.85 -5.90
N ALA A 45 -5.84 -11.54 -6.80
CA ALA A 45 -4.95 -12.54 -7.41
C ALA A 45 -4.00 -13.16 -6.37
N ALA A 46 -3.37 -12.36 -5.53
CA ALA A 46 -2.48 -12.81 -4.47
C ALA A 46 -3.20 -13.74 -3.49
N LYS A 47 -4.42 -13.37 -3.07
CA LYS A 47 -5.28 -14.21 -2.24
C LYS A 47 -5.61 -15.54 -2.92
N SER A 48 -5.93 -15.54 -4.22
CA SER A 48 -6.29 -16.77 -4.95
C SER A 48 -5.16 -17.80 -5.03
N ILE A 49 -3.91 -17.36 -4.91
CA ILE A 49 -2.72 -18.22 -4.93
C ILE A 49 -2.49 -18.87 -3.57
N GLY A 50 -2.84 -18.19 -2.47
CA GLY A 50 -2.80 -18.73 -1.11
C GLY A 50 -1.41 -18.89 -0.49
N SER A 51 -0.34 -18.96 -1.30
CA SER A 51 1.06 -19.05 -0.83
C SER A 51 1.72 -17.70 -0.55
N ILE A 52 1.10 -16.60 -0.96
CA ILE A 52 1.66 -15.26 -0.74
C ILE A 52 1.39 -14.90 0.72
N HIS A 53 2.45 -14.67 1.49
CA HIS A 53 2.39 -14.42 2.93
C HIS A 53 2.76 -13.00 3.32
N ARG A 54 3.29 -12.22 2.37
CA ARG A 54 3.63 -10.81 2.55
C ARG A 54 3.18 -9.99 1.35
N PHE A 55 2.48 -8.90 1.63
CA PHE A 55 2.09 -7.92 0.63
C PHE A 55 2.58 -6.54 1.07
N VAL A 56 3.52 -5.98 0.32
CA VAL A 56 4.06 -4.64 0.57
C VAL A 56 3.44 -3.68 -0.43
N TYR A 57 2.70 -2.70 0.05
CA TYR A 57 2.15 -1.63 -0.78
C TYR A 57 3.01 -0.37 -0.65
N VAL A 58 3.42 0.19 -1.79
CA VAL A 58 4.22 1.42 -1.83
C VAL A 58 3.31 2.63 -1.97
N SER A 59 3.29 3.43 -0.90
CA SER A 59 2.52 4.67 -0.80
C SER A 59 3.43 5.90 -0.80
N THR A 60 2.82 7.07 -0.61
CA THR A 60 3.43 8.40 -0.55
C THR A 60 3.08 9.06 0.79
N ASP A 61 3.88 10.01 1.25
CA ASP A 61 3.58 10.86 2.41
C ASP A 61 2.42 11.83 2.16
N GLU A 62 2.16 12.22 0.90
CA GLU A 62 1.04 13.10 0.51
C GLU A 62 -0.35 12.56 0.92
N VAL A 63 -0.46 11.26 1.26
CA VAL A 63 -1.71 10.69 1.79
C VAL A 63 -2.08 11.26 3.15
N TYR A 64 -1.13 11.86 3.86
CA TYR A 64 -1.29 12.44 5.19
C TYR A 64 -1.56 13.96 5.17
N GLY A 65 -1.48 14.62 4.02
CA GLY A 65 -1.66 16.06 3.89
C GLY A 65 -0.55 16.70 3.07
N GLU A 66 -0.50 18.03 3.13
CA GLU A 66 0.61 18.78 2.56
C GLU A 66 1.90 18.44 3.29
N ASN A 67 2.94 18.24 2.49
CA ASN A 67 4.28 17.97 2.97
C ASN A 67 4.89 19.29 3.46
N ASP A 68 5.11 19.40 4.77
CA ASP A 68 5.81 20.54 5.37
C ASP A 68 7.31 20.20 5.47
N PRO A 69 8.19 20.88 4.71
CA PRO A 69 9.62 20.59 4.68
C PRO A 69 10.34 20.86 6.00
N GLU A 70 9.74 21.60 6.93
CA GLU A 70 10.30 21.82 8.27
C GLU A 70 9.87 20.72 9.26
N ARG A 71 8.99 19.81 8.85
CA ARG A 71 8.38 18.77 9.69
C ARG A 71 8.80 17.37 9.25
N CYS A 72 9.98 16.95 9.73
CA CYS A 72 10.40 15.54 9.71
C CYS A 72 9.57 14.72 10.71
N PHE A 73 8.45 14.13 10.27
CA PHE A 73 7.68 13.21 11.09
C PHE A 73 7.92 11.75 10.71
N ALA A 74 8.04 10.90 11.73
CA ALA A 74 7.85 9.47 11.53
C ALA A 74 6.35 9.22 11.28
N PHE A 75 5.99 8.80 10.06
CA PHE A 75 4.60 8.49 9.74
C PHE A 75 4.14 7.26 10.51
N SER A 76 3.06 7.42 11.28
CA SER A 76 2.42 6.32 11.98
C SER A 76 1.31 5.74 11.13
N GLY A 77 1.19 4.41 11.13
CA GLY A 77 0.07 3.73 10.49
C GLY A 77 -1.31 4.18 11.00
N ASN A 78 -1.42 4.84 12.16
CA ASN A 78 -2.70 5.30 12.70
C ASN A 78 -3.04 6.77 12.36
N GLN A 79 -2.14 7.50 11.70
CA GLN A 79 -2.42 8.89 11.31
C GLN A 79 -3.60 8.95 10.32
N PRO A 80 -4.51 9.94 10.48
CA PRO A 80 -5.59 10.17 9.54
C PRO A 80 -5.06 10.44 8.13
N ARG A 81 -5.83 10.02 7.12
CA ARG A 81 -5.55 10.34 5.73
C ARG A 81 -6.22 11.66 5.38
N ASN A 82 -5.44 12.59 4.84
CA ASN A 82 -5.89 13.92 4.47
C ASN A 82 -5.36 14.32 3.09
N PRO A 83 -5.59 13.52 2.04
CA PRO A 83 -5.05 13.80 0.71
C PRO A 83 -5.61 15.11 0.15
N THR A 84 -4.74 15.94 -0.43
CA THR A 84 -5.11 17.26 -1.00
C THR A 84 -5.17 17.28 -2.53
N ASN A 85 -4.83 16.17 -3.20
CA ASN A 85 -4.87 16.04 -4.66
C ASN A 85 -5.38 14.64 -5.11
N PRO A 86 -5.81 14.47 -6.38
CA PRO A 86 -6.36 13.19 -6.86
C PRO A 86 -5.38 12.02 -6.83
N TYR A 87 -4.08 12.26 -7.05
CA TYR A 87 -3.03 11.24 -6.91
C TYR A 87 -2.95 10.72 -5.47
N ALA A 88 -2.78 11.61 -4.50
CA ALA A 88 -2.73 11.29 -3.07
C ALA A 88 -4.02 10.60 -2.61
N ALA A 89 -5.18 11.05 -3.09
CA ALA A 89 -6.47 10.41 -2.81
C ALA A 89 -6.52 8.97 -3.32
N SER A 90 -6.00 8.70 -4.52
CA SER A 90 -5.94 7.35 -5.08
C SER A 90 -4.99 6.43 -4.29
N LYS A 91 -3.86 6.94 -3.81
CA LYS A 91 -2.91 6.21 -2.94
C LYS A 91 -3.52 5.92 -1.57
N ALA A 92 -4.17 6.91 -0.95
CA ALA A 92 -4.86 6.75 0.32
C ALA A 92 -5.99 5.69 0.23
N ALA A 93 -6.77 5.71 -0.85
CA ALA A 93 -7.81 4.72 -1.10
C ALA A 93 -7.25 3.30 -1.24
N ALA A 94 -6.15 3.13 -1.99
CA ALA A 94 -5.48 1.84 -2.14
C ALA A 94 -4.95 1.30 -0.79
N GLU A 95 -4.39 2.14 0.07
CA GLU A 95 -3.94 1.74 1.41
C GLU A 95 -5.10 1.31 2.32
N MET A 96 -6.24 2.01 2.26
CA MET A 96 -7.44 1.61 2.98
C MET A 96 -7.92 0.23 2.51
N ILE A 97 -7.86 -0.04 1.22
CA ILE A 97 -8.20 -1.35 0.65
C ILE A 97 -7.22 -2.43 1.13
N VAL A 98 -5.91 -2.20 1.07
CA VAL A 98 -4.91 -3.15 1.57
C VAL A 98 -5.18 -3.51 3.03
N ARG A 99 -5.43 -2.50 3.87
CA ARG A 99 -5.80 -2.69 5.29
C ARG A 99 -7.11 -3.44 5.47
N ALA A 100 -8.12 -3.13 4.67
CA ALA A 100 -9.39 -3.84 4.71
C ALA A 100 -9.20 -5.31 4.33
N TYR A 101 -8.39 -5.61 3.32
CA TYR A 101 -8.03 -6.97 2.92
C TYR A 101 -7.29 -7.72 4.02
N GLU A 102 -6.31 -7.09 4.66
CA GLU A 102 -5.60 -7.65 5.82
C GLU A 102 -6.58 -8.04 6.94
N LYS A 103 -7.40 -7.08 7.38
CA LYS A 103 -8.36 -7.31 8.49
C LYS A 103 -9.39 -8.39 8.15
N SER A 104 -9.96 -8.34 6.95
CA SER A 104 -11.03 -9.27 6.53
C SER A 104 -10.55 -10.69 6.24
N HIS A 105 -9.25 -10.89 5.99
CA HIS A 105 -8.70 -12.20 5.61
C HIS A 105 -7.70 -12.75 6.64
N THR A 106 -7.89 -12.39 7.91
CA THR A 106 -7.05 -12.73 9.07
C THR A 106 -6.80 -14.23 9.30
N THR A 107 -7.52 -15.14 8.62
CA THR A 107 -7.20 -16.58 8.66
C THR A 107 -5.96 -16.96 7.85
N ASN A 108 -5.42 -16.06 7.01
CA ASN A 108 -4.16 -16.27 6.26
C ASN A 108 -3.15 -15.11 6.31
N PHE A 109 -3.46 -13.96 6.92
CA PHE A 109 -2.53 -12.84 7.15
C PHE A 109 -2.78 -12.29 8.56
N ARG A 110 -1.82 -12.46 9.49
CA ARG A 110 -1.89 -11.89 10.85
C ARG A 110 -0.95 -10.69 10.92
N GLY A 111 -1.51 -9.49 10.85
CA GLY A 111 -0.79 -8.24 11.09
C GLY A 111 -0.55 -7.97 12.58
N THR A 112 0.68 -7.63 12.95
CA THR A 112 0.99 -6.94 14.21
C THR A 112 1.60 -5.57 13.94
N LYS A 113 1.13 -4.56 14.66
CA LYS A 113 1.61 -3.17 14.57
C LYS A 113 2.98 -3.02 15.23
N GLY A 114 3.88 -2.29 14.56
CA GLY A 114 4.95 -1.52 15.20
C GLY A 114 6.24 -2.31 15.52
N LEU A 115 7.35 -1.67 15.15
CA LEU A 115 8.75 -2.05 15.39
C LEU A 115 8.98 -2.95 16.62
N ARG A 116 9.25 -4.24 16.38
CA ARG A 116 10.14 -5.03 17.22
C ARG A 116 11.14 -5.75 16.32
N GLN A 117 12.43 -5.62 16.67
CA GLN A 117 13.49 -6.42 16.08
C GLN A 117 13.22 -7.93 16.30
N PRO A 118 13.71 -8.78 15.37
CA PRO A 118 13.25 -10.14 15.26
C PRO A 118 13.89 -11.03 16.32
N HIS A 119 13.06 -11.67 17.13
CA HIS A 119 13.37 -12.99 17.65
C HIS A 119 12.34 -13.92 17.01
N LEU A 120 12.85 -14.79 16.14
CA LEU A 120 12.21 -15.87 15.39
C LEU A 120 10.69 -16.04 15.58
N GLY A 121 9.94 -15.74 14.52
CA GLY A 121 8.57 -16.21 14.34
C GLY A 121 8.00 -15.67 13.02
N HIS A 122 7.60 -16.56 12.10
CA HIS A 122 6.99 -16.20 10.82
C HIS A 122 5.63 -15.49 11.05
N SER A 123 5.61 -14.16 11.20
CA SER A 123 4.37 -13.37 11.17
C SER A 123 3.99 -13.05 9.72
N LYS A 124 2.73 -13.36 9.37
CA LYS A 124 2.14 -13.17 8.04
C LYS A 124 1.63 -11.73 7.92
N GLU A 125 2.51 -10.78 7.65
CA GLU A 125 2.18 -9.34 7.71
C GLU A 125 1.99 -8.72 6.32
N SER A 126 0.96 -7.89 6.17
CA SER A 126 0.91 -6.91 5.09
C SER A 126 1.52 -5.60 5.58
N VAL A 127 2.37 -4.99 4.77
CA VAL A 127 3.12 -3.78 5.15
C VAL A 127 2.75 -2.67 4.16
N ILE A 128 2.43 -1.50 4.69
CA ILE A 128 2.35 -0.29 3.90
C ILE A 128 3.67 0.44 4.09
N ALA A 129 4.45 0.52 3.03
CA ALA A 129 5.68 1.29 3.00
C ALA A 129 5.35 2.68 2.44
N VAL A 130 5.46 3.68 3.30
CA VAL A 130 5.30 5.09 2.93
C VAL A 130 6.67 5.61 2.55
N TYR A 131 6.81 6.13 1.34
CA TYR A 131 8.02 6.80 0.89
C TYR A 131 7.79 8.31 0.90
N SER A 132 8.77 9.04 1.42
CA SER A 132 8.84 10.49 1.37
C SER A 132 10.05 10.87 0.52
N GLU A 133 9.90 11.86 -0.35
CA GLU A 133 11.01 12.45 -1.10
C GLU A 133 11.76 13.51 -0.27
N GLN A 134 11.33 13.78 0.96
CA GLN A 134 12.02 14.71 1.85
C GLN A 134 13.28 14.05 2.42
N ASN A 135 14.44 14.64 2.12
CA ASN A 135 15.70 14.33 2.78
C ASN A 135 15.65 14.86 4.23
N CYS A 136 15.06 14.05 5.12
CA CYS A 136 15.55 13.94 6.49
C CYS A 136 16.70 12.90 6.47
#